data_AF-A0A2E3PFQ5-F1
#
_entry.id   AF-A0A2E3PFQ5-F1
#
_cell.length_a   1.000
_cell.length_b   1.000
_cell.length_c   1.000
_cell.angle_alpha   90.00
_cell.angle_beta   90.00
_cell.angle_gamma   90.00
#
_symmetry.space_group_name_H-M   'P 1'
#
loop_
_entity.id
_entity.type
_entity.pdbx_description
1 polymer ?
#
loop_
_entity_poly.entity_id
_entity_poly.type
_entity_poly.pdbx_seq_one_letter_code
_entity_poly.pdbx_strand_id
1 'polypeptide(L)'
;MTDRFQRALPKILMHEGGYVNHPADPGGATNKGITQNTYTAWLRAQGRAYQSVKAITDADVAAIYRRNYWDAVSGDDLPSGVGYCVFDAAVNSGPRRAAEWLQQAVGADPDGAIGPITLAAVADSDNAKTINAMCDNRMAFLKRLRHWPTFKNGWTRRVSEVREQSLAWVSNAVASPSPVQPVAGVGKGEEVTGFIAALAAFLQSIFGGKA
;
A
#
# COMPACT_ATOMS: atom_id res chain seq x y z
N MET A 1 13.53 -14.89 -10.10
CA MET A 1 12.79 -13.62 -10.06
C MET A 1 12.59 -13.25 -8.61
N THR A 2 13.07 -12.10 -8.16
CA THR A 2 12.69 -11.57 -6.84
C THR A 2 11.21 -11.23 -6.90
N ASP A 3 10.44 -11.75 -5.94
CA ASP A 3 9.01 -11.48 -5.81
C ASP A 3 8.77 -9.96 -5.71
N ARG A 4 7.94 -9.40 -6.62
CA ARG A 4 7.67 -7.95 -6.68
C ARG A 4 7.09 -7.44 -5.36
N PHE A 5 6.29 -8.27 -4.70
CA PHE A 5 5.76 -7.99 -3.37
C PHE A 5 6.89 -7.85 -2.33
N GLN A 6 7.86 -8.76 -2.31
CA GLN A 6 8.99 -8.69 -1.37
C GLN A 6 9.82 -7.42 -1.56
N ARG A 7 9.89 -6.88 -2.78
CA ARG A 7 10.53 -5.58 -3.06
C ARG A 7 9.66 -4.40 -2.60
N ALA A 8 8.34 -4.50 -2.72
CA ALA A 8 7.39 -3.44 -2.41
C ALA A 8 7.08 -3.30 -0.92
N LEU A 9 6.88 -4.40 -0.22
CA LEU A 9 6.43 -4.40 1.18
C LEU A 9 7.36 -3.58 2.10
N PRO A 10 8.70 -3.74 2.07
CA PRO A 10 9.57 -2.94 2.92
C PRO A 10 9.41 -1.44 2.67
N LYS A 11 9.18 -1.02 1.41
CA LYS A 11 8.99 0.39 1.07
C LYS A 11 7.71 0.96 1.68
N ILE A 12 6.63 0.18 1.68
CA ILE A 12 5.38 0.55 2.37
C ILE A 12 5.61 0.61 3.88
N LEU A 13 6.25 -0.41 4.46
CA LEU A 13 6.46 -0.49 5.90
C LEU A 13 7.38 0.60 6.45
N MET A 14 8.27 1.21 5.65
CA MET A 14 9.04 2.40 6.06
C MET A 14 8.14 3.58 6.43
N HIS A 15 6.96 3.67 5.81
CA HIS A 15 5.96 4.68 6.18
C HIS A 15 5.12 4.24 7.37
N GLU A 16 5.04 2.94 7.67
CA GLU A 16 4.24 2.44 8.78
C GLU A 16 5.04 2.52 10.08
N GLY A 17 4.48 3.21 11.08
CA GLY A 17 5.11 3.34 12.39
C GLY A 17 5.16 2.02 13.18
N GLY A 18 5.74 2.10 14.38
CA GLY A 18 5.73 1.00 15.36
C GLY A 18 4.39 0.81 16.06
N TYR A 19 4.39 0.01 17.13
CA TYR A 19 3.21 -0.23 17.96
C TYR A 19 2.64 1.07 18.55
N VAL A 20 1.34 1.28 18.40
CA VAL A 20 0.59 2.36 19.04
C VAL A 20 -0.67 1.79 19.68
N ASN A 21 -0.92 2.21 20.91
CA ASN A 21 -2.12 1.87 21.66
C ASN A 21 -2.51 3.08 22.52
N HIS A 22 -3.36 3.95 21.97
CA HIS A 22 -3.81 5.15 22.66
C HIS A 22 -5.23 4.91 23.22
N PRO A 23 -5.52 5.23 24.50
CA PRO A 23 -6.84 4.98 25.09
C PRO A 23 -8.03 5.65 24.37
N ALA A 24 -7.76 6.74 23.65
CA ALA A 24 -8.76 7.46 22.84
C ALA A 24 -8.78 7.03 21.36
N ASP A 25 -7.98 6.03 20.95
CA ASP A 25 -7.95 5.55 19.56
C ASP A 25 -9.10 4.55 19.31
N PRO A 26 -10.09 4.90 18.47
CA PRO A 26 -11.18 3.99 18.14
C PRO A 26 -10.70 2.75 17.37
N GLY A 27 -9.52 2.79 16.75
CA GLY A 27 -8.91 1.66 16.05
C GLY A 27 -8.26 0.62 16.98
N GLY A 28 -8.08 0.97 18.26
CA GLY A 28 -7.43 0.14 19.27
C GLY A 28 -5.94 -0.09 18.97
N ALA A 29 -5.34 -1.05 19.68
CA ALA A 29 -3.94 -1.39 19.50
C ALA A 29 -3.62 -1.72 18.02
N THR A 30 -2.59 -1.06 17.49
CA THR A 30 -2.12 -1.21 16.10
C THR A 30 -0.61 -1.43 16.11
N ASN A 31 -0.11 -2.33 15.26
CA ASN A 31 1.33 -2.55 15.06
C ASN A 31 1.61 -2.74 13.57
N LYS A 32 2.61 -2.04 13.02
CA LYS A 32 2.98 -2.13 11.59
C LYS A 32 1.78 -1.95 10.65
N GLY A 33 0.92 -0.97 10.95
CA GLY A 33 -0.31 -0.69 10.19
C GLY A 33 -1.45 -1.71 10.35
N ILE A 34 -1.29 -2.75 11.17
CA ILE A 34 -2.30 -3.79 11.39
C ILE A 34 -2.98 -3.59 12.75
N THR A 35 -4.30 -3.46 12.73
CA THR A 35 -5.13 -3.34 13.95
C THR A 35 -5.28 -4.69 14.66
N GLN A 36 -5.53 -4.68 15.97
CA GLN A 36 -5.84 -5.90 16.72
C GLN A 36 -7.01 -6.68 16.13
N ASN A 37 -8.03 -5.99 15.60
CA ASN A 37 -9.18 -6.64 14.96
C ASN A 37 -8.77 -7.38 13.69
N THR A 38 -7.95 -6.76 12.83
CA THR A 38 -7.42 -7.39 11.63
C THR A 38 -6.57 -8.61 11.98
N TYR A 39 -5.67 -8.47 12.95
CA TYR A 39 -4.82 -9.60 13.38
C TYR A 39 -5.63 -10.72 14.01
N THR A 40 -6.66 -10.41 14.80
CA THR A 40 -7.56 -11.40 15.40
C THR A 40 -8.34 -12.16 14.33
N ALA A 41 -8.84 -11.47 13.31
CA ALA A 41 -9.52 -12.11 12.18
C ALA A 41 -8.56 -13.03 11.40
N TRP A 42 -7.32 -12.59 11.17
CA TRP A 42 -6.27 -13.39 10.56
C TRP A 42 -5.98 -14.67 11.36
N LEU A 43 -5.72 -14.55 12.67
CA LEU A 43 -5.45 -15.70 13.54
C LEU A 43 -6.60 -16.71 13.52
N ARG A 44 -7.85 -16.24 13.62
CA ARG A 44 -9.05 -17.09 13.55
C ARG A 44 -9.14 -17.84 12.22
N ALA A 45 -8.87 -17.16 11.10
CA ALA A 45 -8.86 -17.80 9.78
C ALA A 45 -7.76 -18.88 9.64
N GLN A 46 -6.70 -18.79 10.45
CA GLN A 46 -5.63 -19.80 10.53
C GLN A 46 -5.85 -20.84 11.65
N GLY A 47 -6.99 -20.81 12.36
CA GLY A 47 -7.24 -21.69 13.50
C GLY A 47 -6.33 -21.45 14.71
N ARG A 48 -5.67 -20.28 14.78
CA ARG A 48 -4.76 -19.89 15.86
C ARG A 48 -5.51 -19.17 16.98
N ALA A 49 -5.06 -19.38 18.21
CA ALA A 49 -5.59 -18.66 19.38
C ALA A 49 -5.31 -17.16 19.30
N TYR A 50 -6.11 -16.37 20.05
CA TYR A 50 -5.91 -14.93 20.16
C TYR A 50 -4.49 -14.59 20.64
N GLN A 51 -3.88 -13.60 20.00
CA GLN A 51 -2.61 -13.00 20.41
C GLN A 51 -2.71 -11.49 20.27
N SER A 52 -2.02 -10.76 21.15
CA SER A 52 -1.90 -9.30 21.00
C SER A 52 -1.16 -8.96 19.72
N VAL A 53 -1.63 -7.95 18.99
CA VAL A 53 -0.97 -7.42 17.78
C VAL A 53 0.41 -6.83 18.08
N LYS A 54 0.71 -6.55 19.35
CA LYS A 54 2.07 -6.21 19.79
C LYS A 54 3.07 -7.34 19.50
N ALA A 55 2.62 -8.59 19.50
CA ALA A 55 3.41 -9.79 19.23
C ALA A 55 3.30 -10.27 17.78
N ILE A 56 2.74 -9.48 16.87
CA ILE A 56 2.62 -9.87 15.46
C ILE A 56 4.01 -10.11 14.85
N THR A 57 4.14 -11.21 14.12
CA THR A 57 5.40 -11.59 13.46
C THR A 57 5.53 -10.92 12.10
N ASP A 58 6.76 -10.73 11.61
CA ASP A 58 6.99 -10.20 10.26
C ASP A 58 6.38 -11.10 9.17
N ALA A 59 6.33 -12.40 9.41
CA ALA A 59 5.68 -13.35 8.52
C ALA A 59 4.16 -13.14 8.47
N ASP A 60 3.50 -12.94 9.62
CA ASP A 60 2.07 -12.63 9.68
C ASP A 60 1.77 -11.26 9.05
N VAL A 61 2.62 -10.25 9.28
CA VAL A 61 2.52 -8.95 8.62
C VAL A 61 2.57 -9.12 7.10
N ALA A 62 3.60 -9.79 6.58
CA ALA A 62 3.76 -10.00 5.15
C ALA A 62 2.57 -10.76 4.55
N ALA A 63 2.09 -11.82 5.22
CA ALA A 63 0.95 -12.60 4.73
C ALA A 63 -0.35 -11.79 4.72
N ILE A 64 -0.60 -10.98 5.75
CA ILE A 64 -1.76 -10.08 5.81
C ILE A 64 -1.67 -9.02 4.71
N TYR A 65 -0.52 -8.39 4.52
CA TYR A 65 -0.34 -7.36 3.48
C TYR A 65 -0.49 -7.92 2.08
N ARG A 66 0.07 -9.11 1.84
CA ARG A 66 -0.08 -9.82 0.57
C ARG A 66 -1.56 -10.07 0.27
N ARG A 67 -2.24 -10.79 1.17
CA ARG A 67 -3.64 -11.18 0.96
C ARG A 67 -4.58 -9.99 0.84
N ASN A 68 -4.51 -9.04 1.78
CA ASN A 68 -5.55 -8.03 1.92
C ASN A 68 -5.39 -6.86 0.95
N TYR A 69 -4.19 -6.67 0.38
CA TYR A 69 -3.89 -5.49 -0.42
C TYR A 69 -3.17 -5.83 -1.72
N TRP A 70 -2.10 -6.63 -1.71
CA TRP A 70 -1.34 -6.95 -2.93
C TRP A 70 -2.14 -7.84 -3.90
N ASP A 71 -2.63 -8.97 -3.39
CA ASP A 71 -3.41 -9.93 -4.19
C ASP A 71 -4.77 -9.32 -4.55
N ALA A 72 -5.35 -8.50 -3.67
CA ALA A 72 -6.61 -7.80 -3.89
C ALA A 72 -6.56 -6.78 -5.03
N VAL A 73 -5.37 -6.39 -5.50
CA VAL A 73 -5.16 -5.51 -6.65
C VAL A 73 -4.37 -6.19 -7.77
N SER A 74 -4.31 -7.52 -7.77
CA SER A 74 -3.60 -8.30 -8.79
C SER A 74 -2.15 -7.85 -8.96
N GLY A 75 -1.48 -7.51 -7.85
CA GLY A 75 -0.16 -6.87 -7.86
C GLY A 75 0.92 -7.67 -8.59
N ASP A 76 0.81 -9.00 -8.61
CA ASP A 76 1.72 -9.89 -9.34
C ASP A 76 1.57 -9.78 -10.86
N ASP A 77 0.39 -9.36 -11.35
CA ASP A 77 0.08 -9.21 -12.78
C ASP A 77 0.36 -7.80 -13.31
N LEU A 78 0.66 -6.84 -12.44
CA LEU A 78 0.94 -5.47 -12.81
C LEU A 78 2.44 -5.21 -13.07
N PRO A 79 2.80 -4.29 -13.98
CA PRO A 79 4.17 -3.82 -14.14
C PRO A 79 4.71 -3.26 -12.81
N SER A 80 5.96 -3.56 -12.46
CA SER A 80 6.49 -3.32 -11.10
C SER A 80 6.22 -1.90 -10.54
N GLY A 81 6.42 -0.85 -11.35
CA GLY A 81 6.15 0.53 -10.93
C GLY A 81 4.66 0.81 -10.71
N VAL A 82 3.79 0.31 -11.60
CA VAL A 82 2.33 0.43 -11.48
C VAL A 82 1.83 -0.37 -10.27
N GLY A 83 2.28 -1.62 -10.12
CA GLY A 83 1.92 -2.48 -9.00
C GLY A 83 2.30 -1.88 -7.65
N TYR A 84 3.47 -1.26 -7.53
CA TYR A 84 3.86 -0.54 -6.31
C TYR A 84 2.95 0.65 -6.02
N CYS A 85 2.66 1.48 -7.02
CA CYS A 85 1.78 2.64 -6.89
C CYS A 85 0.36 2.25 -6.45
N VAL A 86 -0.20 1.22 -7.09
CA VAL A 86 -1.53 0.67 -6.77
C VAL A 86 -1.53 0.06 -5.36
N PHE A 87 -0.50 -0.69 -4.99
CA PHE A 87 -0.41 -1.33 -3.68
C PHE A 87 -0.34 -0.31 -2.54
N ASP A 88 0.49 0.74 -2.63
CA ASP A 88 0.50 1.79 -1.60
C ASP A 88 -0.86 2.49 -1.53
N ALA A 89 -1.47 2.80 -2.67
CA ALA A 89 -2.82 3.36 -2.70
C ALA A 89 -3.85 2.43 -2.03
N ALA A 90 -3.76 1.12 -2.25
CA ALA A 90 -4.66 0.13 -1.66
C ALA A 90 -4.54 0.07 -0.13
N VAL A 91 -3.31 0.11 0.40
CA VAL A 91 -3.05 0.15 1.84
C VAL A 91 -3.65 1.40 2.48
N ASN A 92 -3.59 2.55 1.81
CA ASN A 92 -4.03 3.83 2.38
C ASN A 92 -5.49 4.18 2.08
N SER A 93 -6.07 3.63 1.03
CA SER A 93 -7.37 4.09 0.54
C SER A 93 -8.29 2.94 0.18
N GLY A 94 -7.91 1.72 0.51
CA GLY A 94 -8.66 0.51 0.21
C GLY A 94 -8.38 0.00 -1.21
N PRO A 95 -8.34 -1.34 -1.42
CA PRO A 95 -8.09 -1.96 -2.73
C PRO A 95 -9.04 -1.48 -3.83
N ARG A 96 -10.35 -1.42 -3.53
CA ARG A 96 -11.37 -1.01 -4.51
C ARG A 96 -11.09 0.38 -5.09
N ARG A 97 -10.78 1.37 -4.24
CA ARG A 97 -10.51 2.74 -4.71
C ARG A 97 -9.18 2.83 -5.46
N ALA A 98 -8.17 2.08 -5.02
CA ALA A 98 -6.89 2.01 -5.73
C ALA A 98 -7.07 1.45 -7.15
N ALA A 99 -7.91 0.41 -7.29
CA ALA A 99 -8.30 -0.15 -8.58
C ALA A 99 -9.08 0.87 -9.43
N GLU A 100 -10.05 1.59 -8.87
CA GLU A 100 -10.78 2.66 -9.59
C GLU A 100 -9.82 3.74 -10.12
N TRP A 101 -8.82 4.17 -9.34
CA TRP A 101 -7.82 5.14 -9.80
C TRP A 101 -6.95 4.60 -10.93
N LEU A 102 -6.58 3.31 -10.88
CA LEU A 102 -5.85 2.65 -11.96
C LEU A 102 -6.69 2.62 -13.23
N GLN A 103 -7.94 2.18 -13.12
CA GLN A 103 -8.89 2.08 -14.23
C GLN A 103 -9.11 3.44 -14.89
N GLN A 104 -9.32 4.51 -14.11
CA GLN A 104 -9.39 5.88 -14.61
C GLN A 104 -8.11 6.31 -15.34
N ALA A 105 -6.93 5.93 -14.82
CA ALA A 105 -5.65 6.29 -15.40
C ALA A 105 -5.36 5.59 -16.74
N VAL A 106 -5.95 4.42 -16.99
CA VAL A 106 -5.79 3.65 -18.24
C VAL A 106 -7.02 3.71 -19.15
N GLY A 107 -8.03 4.51 -18.79
CA GLY A 107 -9.25 4.66 -19.59
C GLY A 107 -10.20 3.46 -19.55
N ALA A 108 -10.10 2.60 -18.54
CA ALA A 108 -11.04 1.51 -18.30
C ALA A 108 -12.22 1.97 -17.43
N ASP A 109 -13.32 1.20 -17.43
CA ASP A 109 -14.47 1.44 -16.55
C ASP A 109 -14.04 1.30 -15.07
N PRO A 110 -14.28 2.30 -14.20
CA PRO A 110 -13.84 2.26 -12.81
C PRO A 110 -14.80 1.46 -11.91
N ASP A 111 -14.91 0.16 -12.14
CA ASP A 111 -15.74 -0.76 -11.34
C ASP A 111 -15.09 -1.14 -9.98
N GLY A 112 -13.78 -0.94 -9.86
CA GLY A 112 -12.97 -1.24 -8.68
C GLY A 112 -12.45 -2.68 -8.60
N ALA A 113 -12.51 -3.45 -9.68
CA ALA A 113 -11.97 -4.81 -9.79
C ALA A 113 -10.92 -4.91 -10.91
N ILE A 114 -9.69 -5.33 -10.56
CA ILE A 114 -8.61 -5.51 -11.55
C ILE A 114 -8.73 -6.89 -12.20
N GLY A 115 -9.57 -6.95 -13.25
CA GLY A 115 -9.75 -8.13 -14.09
C GLY A 115 -8.99 -8.04 -15.42
N PRO A 116 -9.21 -9.01 -16.34
CA PRO A 116 -8.50 -9.07 -17.62
C PRO A 116 -8.58 -7.80 -18.47
N ILE A 117 -9.71 -7.09 -18.45
CA ILE A 117 -9.90 -5.83 -19.19
C ILE A 117 -8.97 -4.74 -18.65
N THR A 118 -8.91 -4.57 -17.32
CA THR A 118 -8.00 -3.60 -16.69
C THR A 118 -6.54 -3.97 -16.95
N LEU A 119 -6.18 -5.25 -16.85
CA LEU A 119 -4.81 -5.73 -17.11
C LEU A 119 -4.39 -5.48 -18.56
N ALA A 120 -5.27 -5.71 -19.54
CA ALA A 120 -5.01 -5.40 -20.94
C ALA A 120 -4.82 -3.88 -21.15
N ALA A 121 -5.70 -3.05 -20.58
CA ALA A 121 -5.57 -1.60 -20.67
C ALA A 121 -4.26 -1.08 -20.04
N VAL A 122 -3.80 -1.68 -18.94
CA VAL A 122 -2.48 -1.38 -18.34
C VAL A 122 -1.34 -1.76 -19.28
N ALA A 123 -1.42 -2.94 -19.90
CA ALA A 123 -0.38 -3.41 -20.83
C ALA A 123 -0.24 -2.52 -22.07
N ASP A 124 -1.34 -1.96 -22.56
CA ASP A 124 -1.37 -1.05 -23.73
C ASP A 124 -1.04 0.41 -23.36
N SER A 125 -0.95 0.73 -22.07
CA SER A 125 -0.71 2.09 -21.57
C SER A 125 0.78 2.40 -21.36
N ASP A 126 1.11 3.69 -21.40
CA ASP A 126 2.40 4.19 -20.93
C ASP A 126 2.44 4.17 -19.39
N ASN A 127 3.23 3.25 -18.83
CA ASN A 127 3.34 3.06 -17.39
C ASN A 127 3.69 4.35 -16.61
N ALA A 128 4.53 5.23 -17.16
CA ALA A 128 4.90 6.47 -16.49
C ALA A 128 3.72 7.45 -16.47
N LYS A 129 2.97 7.57 -17.57
CA LYS A 129 1.73 8.36 -17.61
C LYS A 129 0.67 7.79 -16.67
N THR A 130 0.49 6.46 -16.65
CA THR A 130 -0.44 5.78 -15.73
C THR A 130 -0.11 6.10 -14.27
N ILE A 131 1.15 5.97 -13.86
CA ILE A 131 1.59 6.29 -12.49
C ILE A 131 1.30 7.75 -12.13
N ASN A 132 1.63 8.69 -13.03
CA ASN A 132 1.39 10.12 -12.78
C ASN A 132 -0.11 10.39 -12.59
N ALA A 133 -0.95 9.91 -13.50
CA ALA A 133 -2.40 10.06 -13.44
C ALA A 133 -3.00 9.42 -12.18
N MET A 134 -2.56 8.22 -11.79
CA MET A 134 -2.98 7.59 -10.54
C MET A 134 -2.67 8.45 -9.32
N CYS A 135 -1.43 8.96 -9.22
CA CYS A 135 -1.03 9.83 -8.12
C CYS A 135 -1.81 11.15 -8.12
N ASP A 136 -2.14 11.72 -9.28
CA ASP A 136 -2.97 12.93 -9.40
C ASP A 136 -4.41 12.67 -8.96
N ASN A 137 -5.01 11.55 -9.39
CA ASN A 137 -6.36 11.12 -8.97
C ASN A 137 -6.42 10.94 -7.45
N ARG A 138 -5.42 10.27 -6.86
CA ARG A 138 -5.30 10.13 -5.41
C ARG A 138 -5.16 11.48 -4.71
N MET A 139 -4.29 12.37 -5.20
CA MET A 139 -4.08 13.68 -4.59
C MET A 139 -5.36 14.55 -4.65
N ALA A 140 -6.07 14.52 -5.77
CA ALA A 140 -7.34 15.22 -5.94
C ALA A 140 -8.41 14.70 -4.97
N PHE A 141 -8.45 13.39 -4.72
CA PHE A 141 -9.31 12.80 -3.70
C PHE A 141 -8.92 13.24 -2.27
N LEU A 142 -7.65 13.12 -1.91
CA LEU A 142 -7.16 13.47 -0.56
C LEU A 142 -7.45 14.93 -0.20
N LYS A 143 -7.32 15.85 -1.16
CA LYS A 143 -7.63 17.29 -1.00
C LYS A 143 -9.09 17.58 -0.62
N ARG A 144 -10.01 16.66 -0.89
CA ARG A 144 -11.45 16.80 -0.57
C ARG A 144 -11.81 16.19 0.78
N LEU A 145 -10.90 15.48 1.43
CA LEU A 145 -11.18 14.88 2.73
C LEU A 145 -11.27 15.96 3.81
N ARG A 146 -12.22 15.81 4.73
CA ARG A 146 -12.44 16.74 5.86
C ARG A 146 -11.19 17.00 6.70
N HIS A 147 -10.25 16.05 6.73
CA HIS A 147 -9.01 16.10 7.52
C HIS A 147 -7.80 16.62 6.75
N TRP A 148 -7.98 17.02 5.50
CA TRP A 148 -6.92 17.62 4.68
C TRP A 148 -6.16 18.74 5.42
N PRO A 149 -6.80 19.70 6.11
CA PRO A 149 -6.07 20.78 6.80
C PRO A 149 -5.03 20.27 7.80
N THR A 150 -5.30 19.14 8.46
CA THR A 150 -4.43 18.53 9.48
C THR A 150 -3.31 17.69 8.87
N PHE A 151 -3.62 16.87 7.86
CA PHE A 151 -2.69 15.84 7.37
C PHE A 151 -2.06 16.11 6.00
N LYS A 152 -2.41 17.22 5.33
CA LYS A 152 -1.96 17.54 3.96
C LYS A 152 -0.46 17.36 3.72
N ASN A 153 0.39 17.73 4.67
CA ASN A 153 1.84 17.66 4.48
C ASN A 153 2.33 16.22 4.40
N GLY A 154 1.88 15.35 5.32
CA GLY A 154 2.23 13.94 5.33
C GLY A 154 1.66 13.20 4.10
N TRP A 155 0.40 13.48 3.74
CA TRP A 155 -0.23 12.91 2.54
C TRP A 155 0.45 13.34 1.25
N THR A 156 0.78 14.63 1.11
CA THR A 156 1.47 15.16 -0.07
C THR A 156 2.85 14.53 -0.22
N ARG A 157 3.60 14.45 0.88
CA ARG A 157 4.92 13.83 0.91
C ARG A 157 4.87 12.36 0.48
N ARG A 158 4.00 11.54 1.11
CA ARG A 158 3.88 10.11 0.77
C ARG A 158 3.51 9.89 -0.70
N VAL A 159 2.56 10.66 -1.24
CA VAL A 159 2.18 10.54 -2.66
C VAL A 159 3.34 10.91 -3.59
N SER A 160 4.14 11.94 -3.25
CA SER A 160 5.35 12.30 -4.02
C SER A 160 6.40 11.20 -4.00
N GLU A 161 6.72 10.69 -2.80
CA GLU A 161 7.73 9.63 -2.62
C GLU A 161 7.32 8.33 -3.36
N VAL A 162 6.03 7.97 -3.31
CA VAL A 162 5.48 6.83 -4.07
C VAL A 162 5.58 7.06 -5.57
N ARG A 163 5.23 8.27 -6.06
CA ARG A 163 5.35 8.62 -7.48
C ARG A 163 6.78 8.47 -7.96
N GLU A 164 7.73 9.10 -7.28
CA GLU A 164 9.15 9.06 -7.61
C GLU A 164 9.69 7.62 -7.62
N GLN A 165 9.38 6.84 -6.58
CA GLN A 165 9.84 5.46 -6.49
C GLN A 165 9.23 4.57 -7.58
N SER A 166 7.95 4.76 -7.90
CA SER A 166 7.24 4.02 -8.95
C SER A 166 7.82 4.31 -10.32
N LEU A 167 8.08 5.59 -10.64
CA LEU A 167 8.70 6.01 -11.90
C LEU A 167 10.13 5.46 -12.03
N ALA A 168 10.92 5.47 -10.96
CA ALA A 168 12.24 4.85 -10.96
C ALA A 168 12.19 3.34 -11.27
N TRP A 169 11.12 2.64 -10.89
CA TRP A 169 10.96 1.22 -11.20
C TRP A 169 10.53 0.95 -12.64
N VAL A 170 9.89 1.93 -13.31
CA VAL A 170 9.65 1.88 -14.75
C VAL A 170 10.96 2.03 -15.51
N SER A 171 11.76 3.06 -15.20
CA SER A 171 13.04 3.32 -15.90
C SER A 171 14.02 2.15 -15.76
N ASN A 172 14.11 1.55 -14.57
CA ASN A 172 14.98 0.40 -14.34
C ASN A 172 14.50 -0.89 -15.02
N ALA A 173 13.21 -1.02 -15.35
CA ALA A 173 12.70 -2.14 -16.14
C ALA A 173 13.05 -2.00 -17.63
N VAL A 174 13.15 -0.76 -18.13
CA VAL A 174 13.58 -0.46 -19.51
C VAL A 174 15.11 -0.62 -19.67
N ALA A 175 15.88 -0.43 -18.59
CA ALA A 175 17.34 -0.37 -18.62
C ALA A 175 18.11 -1.70 -18.41
N SER A 176 17.47 -2.86 -18.26
CA SER A 176 18.21 -4.13 -18.06
C SER A 176 17.47 -5.39 -18.54
N PRO A 177 18.06 -6.17 -19.46
CA PRO A 177 18.05 -7.62 -19.33
C PRO A 177 19.03 -8.03 -18.22
N SER A 178 18.56 -8.89 -17.30
CA SER A 178 19.27 -9.41 -16.11
C SER A 178 20.69 -9.95 -16.39
N PRO A 179 21.65 -9.91 -15.42
CA PRO A 179 21.61 -10.80 -14.24
C PRO A 179 21.86 -10.14 -12.88
N VAL A 180 21.42 -10.90 -11.86
CA VAL A 180 21.33 -10.60 -10.42
C VAL A 180 22.71 -10.55 -9.75
N GLN A 181 22.93 -9.56 -8.89
CA GLN A 181 24.00 -9.51 -7.89
C GLN A 181 23.40 -9.69 -6.48
N PRO A 182 24.09 -10.36 -5.55
CA PRO A 182 23.59 -10.57 -4.19
C PRO A 182 23.78 -9.29 -3.35
N VAL A 183 22.74 -8.88 -2.62
CA VAL A 183 22.77 -7.69 -1.77
C VAL A 183 23.24 -8.10 -0.36
N ALA A 184 24.36 -7.53 0.08
CA ALA A 184 24.89 -7.63 1.44
C ALA A 184 24.52 -6.38 2.27
N GLY A 185 24.25 -6.59 3.56
CA GLY A 185 24.43 -5.58 4.62
C GLY A 185 23.21 -4.72 4.97
N VAL A 186 22.51 -5.10 6.03
CA VAL A 186 21.57 -4.24 6.77
C VAL A 186 22.36 -3.19 7.57
N GLY A 187 22.19 -1.91 7.23
CA GLY A 187 22.66 -0.77 8.00
C GLY A 187 21.68 -0.40 9.13
N LYS A 188 22.23 0.02 10.28
CA LYS A 188 21.52 0.33 11.53
C LYS A 188 20.56 1.52 11.40
N GLY A 189 19.45 1.44 12.13
CA GLY A 189 18.33 2.38 12.06
C GLY A 189 18.59 3.78 12.61
N GLU A 190 17.84 4.72 12.03
CA GLU A 190 17.53 6.02 12.61
C GLU A 190 16.05 6.01 13.03
N GLU A 191 15.79 6.50 14.25
CA GLU A 191 14.45 6.71 14.78
C GLU A 191 13.71 7.78 13.98
N VAL A 192 12.74 7.37 13.17
CA VAL A 192 11.76 8.29 12.59
C VAL A 192 10.68 8.54 13.64
N THR A 193 10.79 9.68 14.30
CA THR A 193 9.83 10.18 15.29
C THR A 193 8.40 10.19 14.73
N GLY A 194 7.49 9.67 15.55
CA GLY A 194 6.17 9.22 15.14
C GLY A 194 5.28 10.31 14.55
N PHE A 195 4.78 10.06 13.34
CA PHE A 195 3.67 10.82 12.74
C PHE A 195 2.68 9.98 11.90
N ILE A 196 2.86 8.66 11.74
CA ILE A 196 2.07 7.87 10.77
C ILE A 196 1.14 6.82 11.40
N ALA A 197 1.31 6.48 12.68
CA ALA A 197 0.48 5.45 13.31
C ALA A 197 -1.03 5.80 13.37
N ALA A 198 -1.37 7.09 13.38
CA ALA A 198 -2.75 7.54 13.34
C ALA A 198 -3.37 7.49 11.93
N LEU A 199 -2.61 7.21 10.86
CA LEU A 199 -3.16 7.18 9.51
C LEU A 199 -3.65 5.79 9.10
N ALA A 200 -2.94 4.72 9.46
CA ALA A 200 -3.36 3.36 9.13
C ALA A 200 -4.68 2.95 9.81
N ALA A 201 -4.85 3.28 11.09
CA ALA A 201 -6.10 3.02 11.82
C ALA A 201 -7.26 3.96 11.38
N PHE A 202 -6.94 5.20 11.02
CA PHE A 202 -7.94 6.20 10.63
C PHE A 202 -8.44 6.04 9.19
N LEU A 203 -7.60 5.59 8.26
CA LEU A 203 -8.01 5.31 6.88
C LEU A 203 -8.93 4.07 6.85
N GLN A 204 -8.71 3.06 7.70
CA GLN A 204 -9.69 1.98 7.89
C GLN A 204 -11.02 2.50 8.47
N SER A 205 -10.99 3.46 9.39
CA SER A 205 -12.20 4.10 9.95
C SER A 205 -12.98 4.98 8.95
N ILE A 206 -12.31 5.60 7.98
CA ILE A 206 -12.96 6.43 6.94
C ILE A 206 -13.50 5.57 5.79
N PHE A 207 -12.89 4.42 5.51
CA PHE A 207 -13.23 3.58 4.35
C PHE A 207 -13.90 2.25 4.67
N GLY A 208 -14.02 1.86 5.95
CA GLY A 208 -14.71 0.65 6.42
C GLY A 208 -16.23 0.79 6.57
N GLY A 209 -16.86 1.71 5.83
CA GLY A 209 -18.32 1.80 5.77
C GLY A 209 -18.90 0.53 5.13
N LYS A 210 -19.75 -0.16 5.89
CA LYS A 210 -20.41 -1.44 5.56
C LYS A 210 -20.88 -1.50 4.10
N ALA A 211 -20.47 -2.57 3.40
CA ALA A 211 -21.31 -3.19 2.38
C ALA A 211 -22.48 -3.92 3.08
#